data_AF-A0A1Q3ENF5-F1
#
_entry.id   AF-A0A1Q3ENF5-F1
#
_cell.length_a   1.000
_cell.length_b   1.000
_cell.length_c   1.000
_cell.angle_alpha   90.00
_cell.angle_beta   90.00
_cell.angle_gamma   90.00
#
_symmetry.space_group_name_H-M   'P 1'
#
loop_
_entity.id
_entity.type
_entity.pdbx_description
1 polymer ?
#
loop_
_entity_poly.entity_id
_entity_poly.type
_entity_poly.pdbx_seq_one_letter_code
_entity_poly.pdbx_strand_id
1 'polypeptide(L)'
;MTSEAESMTRDHPAFARYFFREDFPSFKDMVQSLNSRSSEALKFNVQCADYGQRPCPPNQWITIDRSSSSIYTIYVCPNTFNFKVTLASKPFDSSENGWCRPPHLLKDYVPQARALLSRMIRIRFQMKGIKTGDYNENDVTLLTAAGHLKSKYTTLLAQWEQTHPHQQGSPPVRPSLNPESYVASIVEFFFTRKCGKDFDPQEIIRSSTKSS
;
A
#
# COMPACT_ATOMS: atom_id res chain seq x y z
N MET A 1 11.02 -5.98 -4.39
CA MET A 1 9.60 -5.69 -4.71
C MET A 1 9.47 -4.36 -5.44
N THR A 2 9.88 -3.23 -4.85
CA THR A 2 9.84 -1.91 -5.50
C THR A 2 10.73 -1.82 -6.75
N SER A 3 11.87 -2.51 -6.79
CA SER A 3 12.73 -2.60 -7.97
C SER A 3 12.04 -3.23 -9.18
N GLU A 4 11.25 -4.29 -8.97
CA GLU A 4 10.48 -4.94 -10.03
C GLU A 4 9.43 -3.96 -10.58
N ALA A 5 8.77 -3.19 -9.70
CA ALA A 5 7.74 -2.23 -10.11
C ALA A 5 8.25 -1.12 -11.04
N GLU A 6 9.56 -0.91 -11.18
CA GLU A 6 10.11 0.02 -12.17
C GLU A 6 9.81 -0.39 -13.61
N SER A 7 9.71 -1.69 -13.88
CA SER A 7 9.38 -2.17 -15.22
C SER A 7 7.86 -2.17 -15.52
N MET A 8 7.03 -1.71 -14.58
CA MET A 8 5.58 -1.64 -14.77
C MET A 8 5.23 -0.57 -15.82
N THR A 9 4.39 -0.94 -16.78
CA THR A 9 3.89 -0.03 -17.83
C THR A 9 2.51 0.52 -17.46
N ARG A 10 2.12 1.62 -18.10
CA ARG A 10 0.81 2.27 -17.85
C ARG A 10 -0.39 1.37 -18.18
N ASP A 11 -0.19 0.42 -19.08
CA ASP A 11 -1.24 -0.46 -19.58
C ASP A 11 -1.26 -1.79 -18.80
N HIS A 12 -0.37 -1.95 -17.81
CA HIS A 12 -0.34 -3.16 -16.97
C HIS A 12 -1.60 -3.26 -16.09
N PRO A 13 -2.24 -4.44 -15.96
CA PRO A 13 -3.44 -4.61 -15.15
C PRO A 13 -3.29 -4.17 -13.68
N ALA A 14 -2.12 -4.43 -13.08
CA ALA A 14 -1.80 -3.97 -11.72
C ALA A 14 -1.80 -2.45 -11.60
N PHE A 15 -1.32 -1.71 -12.60
CA PHE A 15 -1.43 -0.25 -12.57
C PHE A 15 -2.89 0.19 -12.75
N ALA A 16 -3.54 -0.31 -13.80
CA ALA A 16 -4.86 0.16 -14.26
C ALA A 16 -5.98 -0.03 -13.23
N ARG A 17 -5.85 -1.01 -12.32
CA ARG A 17 -6.80 -1.28 -11.24
C ARG A 17 -6.74 -0.27 -10.09
N TYR A 18 -5.55 0.25 -9.80
CA TYR A 18 -5.36 1.15 -8.66
C TYR A 18 -5.20 2.62 -9.07
N PHE A 19 -4.95 2.91 -10.35
CA PHE A 19 -4.65 4.26 -10.82
C PHE A 19 -5.41 4.63 -12.11
N PHE A 20 -5.59 5.93 -12.33
CA PHE A 20 -5.98 6.46 -13.63
C PHE A 20 -4.77 6.51 -14.57
N ARG A 21 -5.03 6.55 -15.89
CA ARG A 21 -3.95 6.45 -16.88
C ARG A 21 -2.97 7.62 -16.78
N GLU A 22 -3.49 8.79 -16.47
CA GLU A 22 -2.74 10.03 -16.27
C GLU A 22 -1.97 10.07 -14.93
N ASP A 23 -2.22 9.15 -14.00
CA ASP A 23 -1.44 9.04 -12.75
C ASP A 23 -0.07 8.37 -12.99
N PHE A 24 0.18 7.82 -14.19
CA PHE A 24 1.37 7.01 -14.47
C PHE A 24 2.70 7.73 -14.26
N PRO A 25 2.87 9.02 -14.63
CA PRO A 25 4.09 9.77 -14.31
C PRO A 25 4.34 9.84 -12.80
N SER A 26 3.32 10.22 -12.00
CA SER A 26 3.42 10.27 -10.55
C SER A 26 3.68 8.90 -9.91
N PHE A 27 3.15 7.84 -10.53
CA PHE A 27 3.47 6.47 -10.13
C PHE A 27 4.95 6.15 -10.35
N LYS A 28 5.47 6.41 -11.55
CA LYS A 28 6.86 6.15 -11.92
C LYS A 28 7.83 6.93 -11.04
N ASP A 29 7.58 8.22 -10.83
CA ASP A 29 8.40 9.07 -9.97
C ASP A 29 8.47 8.54 -8.54
N MET A 30 7.34 8.09 -7.98
CA MET A 30 7.31 7.51 -6.64
C MET A 30 8.14 6.23 -6.58
N VAL A 31 7.92 5.29 -7.50
CA VAL A 31 8.63 4.01 -7.52
C VAL A 31 10.13 4.23 -7.67
N GLN A 32 10.55 5.10 -8.59
CA GLN A 32 11.95 5.48 -8.75
C GLN A 32 12.52 6.11 -7.48
N SER A 33 11.76 6.99 -6.81
CA SER A 33 12.20 7.59 -5.56
C SER A 33 12.36 6.56 -4.43
N LEU A 34 11.58 5.48 -4.42
CA LEU A 34 11.71 4.41 -3.43
C LEU A 34 12.96 3.54 -3.68
N ASN A 35 13.44 3.49 -4.93
CA ASN A 35 14.61 2.69 -5.32
C ASN A 35 15.90 3.51 -5.48
N SER A 36 15.83 4.85 -5.40
CA SER A 36 17.00 5.69 -5.66
C SER A 36 18.11 5.42 -4.63
N ARG A 37 19.33 5.24 -5.14
CA ARG A 37 20.57 5.11 -4.33
C ARG A 37 21.31 6.44 -4.15
N SER A 38 20.72 7.55 -4.60
CA SER A 38 21.32 8.89 -4.60
C SER A 38 21.12 9.61 -3.26
N SER A 39 21.60 10.87 -3.15
CA SER A 39 21.30 11.78 -2.02
C SER A 39 19.80 12.04 -1.82
N GLU A 40 18.98 11.77 -2.84
CA GLU A 40 17.52 11.81 -2.76
C GLU A 40 16.92 10.57 -2.09
N ALA A 41 17.72 9.54 -1.76
CA ALA A 41 17.25 8.33 -1.09
C ALA A 41 16.48 8.67 0.18
N LEU A 42 15.39 7.92 0.43
CA LEU A 42 14.54 8.14 1.59
C LEU A 42 15.37 7.78 2.83
N LYS A 43 15.80 8.78 3.59
CA LYS A 43 16.49 8.56 4.87
C LYS A 43 15.48 8.61 5.99
N PHE A 44 15.36 7.49 6.69
CA PHE A 44 14.52 7.36 7.86
C PHE A 44 15.19 6.44 8.88
N ASN A 45 14.91 6.69 10.14
CA ASN A 45 15.28 5.80 11.23
C ASN A 45 14.15 4.78 11.40
N VAL A 46 14.51 3.54 11.76
CA VAL A 46 13.55 2.53 12.19
C VAL A 46 13.83 2.23 13.66
N GLN A 47 12.82 2.37 14.51
CA GLN A 47 12.92 2.09 15.94
C GLN A 47 11.79 1.16 16.36
N CYS A 48 12.08 0.17 17.21
CA CYS A 48 11.03 -0.58 17.89
C CYS A 48 10.59 0.23 19.11
N ALA A 49 9.28 0.44 19.26
CA ALA A 49 8.73 1.16 20.40
C ALA A 49 8.16 0.17 21.44
N ASP A 50 8.25 0.55 22.71
CA ASP A 50 7.64 -0.19 23.80
C ASP A 50 6.11 -0.02 23.81
N TYR A 51 5.40 -1.02 24.36
CA TYR A 51 3.94 -1.02 24.40
C TYR A 51 3.38 0.14 25.23
N GLY A 52 2.37 0.84 24.69
CA GLY A 52 1.63 1.86 25.42
C GLY A 52 2.35 3.19 25.62
N GLN A 53 3.54 3.38 25.04
CA GLN A 53 4.23 4.66 25.03
C GLN A 53 4.02 5.39 23.70
N ARG A 54 3.93 6.73 23.74
CA ARG A 54 4.07 7.51 22.51
C ARG A 54 5.43 7.15 21.88
N PRO A 55 5.46 6.83 20.57
CA PRO A 55 4.48 7.19 19.56
C PRO A 55 3.61 6.02 19.04
N CYS A 56 3.38 4.97 19.83
CA CYS A 56 2.60 3.79 19.43
C CYS A 56 1.25 3.71 20.18
N PRO A 57 0.16 4.28 19.63
CA PRO A 57 -1.18 4.08 20.16
C PRO A 57 -1.59 2.60 20.16
N PRO A 58 -2.54 2.19 21.01
CA PRO A 58 -3.16 0.87 20.91
C PRO A 58 -3.65 0.58 19.49
N ASN A 59 -3.52 -0.67 19.04
CA ASN A 59 -3.98 -1.14 17.72
C ASN A 59 -3.21 -0.63 16.50
N GLN A 60 -2.18 0.20 16.66
CA GLN A 60 -1.32 0.62 15.55
C GLN A 60 -0.18 -0.38 15.31
N TRP A 61 0.14 -0.61 14.04
CA TRP A 61 1.28 -1.46 13.66
C TRP A 61 2.53 -0.60 13.49
N ILE A 62 2.45 0.46 12.69
CA ILE A 62 3.60 1.32 12.41
C ILE A 62 3.16 2.77 12.46
N THR A 63 3.87 3.60 13.22
CA THR A 63 3.66 5.05 13.22
C THR A 63 4.87 5.77 12.64
N ILE A 64 4.65 7.01 12.21
CA ILE A 64 5.71 7.90 11.72
C ILE A 64 5.74 9.14 12.59
N ASP A 65 6.95 9.55 12.97
CA ASP A 65 7.18 10.85 13.57
C ASP A 65 8.23 11.59 12.76
N ARG A 66 8.11 12.92 12.73
CA ARG A 66 9.11 13.78 12.12
C ARG A 66 9.94 14.39 13.25
N SER A 67 11.18 13.94 13.38
CA SER A 67 12.13 14.59 14.28
C SER A 67 12.34 16.05 13.86
N SER A 68 12.69 16.91 14.83
CA SER A 68 13.15 18.29 14.62
C SER A 68 14.32 18.38 13.61
N SER A 69 15.07 17.29 13.41
CA SER A 69 16.18 17.16 12.46
C SER A 69 15.79 16.92 10.99
N SER A 70 14.50 16.97 10.63
CA SER A 70 13.98 16.62 9.30
C SER A 70 14.22 15.16 8.86
N ILE A 71 14.71 14.31 9.76
CA ILE A 71 14.74 12.86 9.56
C ILE A 71 13.44 12.27 10.10
N TYR A 72 12.81 11.43 9.28
CA TYR A 72 11.62 10.70 9.68
C TYR A 72 12.02 9.48 10.50
N THR A 73 11.30 9.22 11.59
CA THR A 73 11.44 7.98 12.35
C THR A 73 10.18 7.15 12.15
N ILE A 74 10.37 5.93 11.67
CA ILE A 74 9.34 4.89 11.59
C ILE A 74 9.41 4.10 12.89
N TYR A 75 8.34 4.14 13.67
CA TYR A 75 8.22 3.33 14.89
C TYR A 75 7.44 2.07 14.59
N VAL A 76 8.08 0.93 14.84
CA VAL A 76 7.48 -0.39 14.76
C VAL A 76 6.83 -0.69 16.10
N CYS A 77 5.51 -0.66 16.14
CA CYS A 77 4.72 -0.88 17.34
C CYS A 77 4.57 -2.38 17.64
N PRO A 78 4.35 -2.77 18.90
CA PRO A 78 4.33 -4.19 19.28
C PRO A 78 3.31 -5.05 18.52
N ASN A 79 2.15 -4.49 18.16
CA ASN A 79 1.13 -5.20 17.40
C ASN A 79 1.61 -5.67 16.01
N THR A 80 2.66 -5.07 15.47
CA THR A 80 3.33 -5.52 14.24
C THR A 80 3.86 -6.96 14.38
N PHE A 81 4.28 -7.35 15.58
CA PHE A 81 4.88 -8.67 15.84
C PHE A 81 3.84 -9.76 16.13
N ASN A 82 2.55 -9.41 16.27
CA ASN A 82 1.48 -10.39 16.41
C ASN A 82 1.25 -11.20 15.12
N PHE A 83 1.78 -10.72 13.99
CA PHE A 83 1.72 -11.43 12.71
C PHE A 83 3.07 -12.08 12.41
N LYS A 84 3.06 -13.32 11.92
CA LYS A 84 4.30 -13.97 11.47
C LYS A 84 4.77 -13.31 10.18
N VAL A 85 6.01 -12.81 10.14
CA VAL A 85 6.65 -12.33 8.90
C VAL A 85 6.92 -13.55 8.02
N THR A 86 6.04 -13.80 7.06
CA THR A 86 6.05 -15.03 6.26
C THR A 86 6.88 -14.92 4.98
N LEU A 87 7.19 -13.70 4.50
CA LEU A 87 7.80 -13.43 3.18
C LEU A 87 9.05 -14.27 2.85
N ALA A 88 9.85 -14.66 3.85
CA ALA A 88 11.11 -15.36 3.64
C ALA A 88 11.03 -16.91 3.71
N SER A 89 9.91 -17.50 4.11
CA SER A 89 9.87 -18.94 4.41
C SER A 89 9.31 -19.83 3.30
N LYS A 90 8.72 -19.25 2.24
CA LYS A 90 8.01 -20.01 1.20
C LYS A 90 8.55 -19.71 -0.21
N PRO A 91 8.67 -20.73 -1.09
CA PRO A 91 9.06 -20.54 -2.48
C PRO A 91 7.96 -19.84 -3.30
N PHE A 92 8.33 -19.16 -4.38
CA PHE A 92 7.38 -18.61 -5.36
C PHE A 92 7.06 -19.66 -6.43
N ASP A 93 6.32 -20.69 -6.02
CA ASP A 93 5.82 -21.74 -6.90
C ASP A 93 4.38 -22.12 -6.54
N SER A 94 3.80 -23.02 -7.32
CA SER A 94 2.46 -23.55 -7.11
C SER A 94 2.44 -24.81 -6.23
N SER A 95 3.45 -25.03 -5.36
CA SER A 95 3.39 -26.10 -4.36
C SER A 95 2.40 -25.74 -3.24
N GLU A 96 2.01 -26.73 -2.43
CA GLU A 96 1.14 -26.52 -1.25
C GLU A 96 1.73 -25.51 -0.25
N ASN A 97 3.06 -25.44 -0.18
CA ASN A 97 3.79 -24.50 0.67
C ASN A 97 4.29 -23.27 -0.09
N GLY A 98 3.96 -23.15 -1.38
CA GLY A 98 4.37 -22.05 -2.24
C GLY A 98 3.48 -20.83 -2.06
N TRP A 99 4.02 -19.67 -2.47
CA TRP A 99 3.23 -18.45 -2.52
C TRP A 99 2.15 -18.52 -3.60
N CYS A 100 2.39 -19.14 -4.75
CA CYS A 100 1.53 -19.02 -5.93
C CYS A 100 0.28 -19.93 -5.91
N ARG A 101 -0.21 -20.34 -4.73
CA ARG A 101 -1.46 -21.09 -4.56
C ARG A 101 -2.47 -20.34 -3.65
N PRO A 102 -3.78 -20.51 -3.87
CA PRO A 102 -4.81 -19.68 -3.27
C PRO A 102 -5.06 -20.07 -1.80
N PRO A 103 -5.72 -19.27 -0.93
CA PRO A 103 -6.09 -17.83 -0.98
C PRO A 103 -5.11 -16.94 -0.16
N HIS A 104 -3.87 -17.39 0.06
CA HIS A 104 -2.93 -16.81 1.04
C HIS A 104 -2.22 -15.54 0.56
N LEU A 105 -2.42 -15.15 -0.70
CA LEU A 105 -1.49 -14.29 -1.42
C LEU A 105 -1.55 -12.79 -1.12
N LEU A 106 -2.71 -12.26 -0.72
CA LEU A 106 -2.82 -10.84 -0.30
C LEU A 106 -3.42 -10.66 1.10
N LYS A 107 -4.26 -11.58 1.56
CA LYS A 107 -4.84 -11.54 2.91
C LYS A 107 -3.81 -11.87 3.99
N ASP A 108 -2.92 -12.83 3.71
CA ASP A 108 -1.83 -13.25 4.61
C ASP A 108 -0.50 -12.58 4.22
N TYR A 109 -0.53 -11.67 3.22
CA TYR A 109 0.66 -10.96 2.78
C TYR A 109 1.08 -9.92 3.81
N VAL A 110 2.09 -10.33 4.59
CA VAL A 110 2.90 -9.60 5.57
C VAL A 110 2.36 -8.19 5.79
N PRO A 111 1.36 -8.05 6.67
CA PRO A 111 0.77 -6.76 7.00
C PRO A 111 1.84 -5.72 7.38
N GLN A 112 2.97 -6.20 7.91
CA GLN A 112 4.15 -5.38 8.23
C GLN A 112 4.86 -4.78 7.02
N ALA A 113 5.10 -5.56 5.95
CA ALA A 113 5.81 -5.09 4.76
C ALA A 113 4.95 -4.09 3.98
N ARG A 114 3.63 -4.33 3.94
CA ARG A 114 2.66 -3.40 3.38
C ARG A 114 2.57 -2.11 4.20
N ALA A 115 2.45 -2.22 5.52
CA ALA A 115 2.43 -1.07 6.41
C ALA A 115 3.72 -0.24 6.28
N LEU A 116 4.89 -0.90 6.24
CA LEU A 116 6.17 -0.21 6.08
C LEU A 116 6.24 0.52 4.73
N LEU A 117 5.88 -0.14 3.64
CA LEU A 117 5.87 0.47 2.30
C LEU A 117 4.90 1.67 2.25
N SER A 118 3.69 1.53 2.82
CA SER A 118 2.72 2.62 2.95
C SER A 118 3.33 3.81 3.69
N ARG A 119 4.03 3.59 4.81
CA ARG A 119 4.73 4.64 5.56
C ARG A 119 5.85 5.30 4.77
N MET A 120 6.65 4.53 4.04
CA MET A 120 7.71 5.09 3.19
C MET A 120 7.13 6.01 2.10
N ILE A 121 6.02 5.62 1.49
CA ILE A 121 5.31 6.44 0.49
C ILE A 121 4.73 7.72 1.14
N ARG A 122 4.17 7.63 2.34
CA ARG A 122 3.68 8.79 3.10
C ARG A 122 4.78 9.79 3.40
N ILE A 123 5.94 9.31 3.86
CA ILE A 123 7.11 10.16 4.10
C ILE A 123 7.50 10.87 2.79
N ARG A 124 7.52 10.18 1.66
CA ARG A 124 7.81 10.78 0.35
C ARG A 124 6.83 11.87 -0.03
N PHE A 125 5.53 11.64 0.16
CA PHE A 125 4.54 12.68 -0.08
C PHE A 125 4.76 13.90 0.81
N GLN A 126 5.02 13.69 2.11
CA GLN A 126 5.28 14.78 3.05
C GLN A 126 6.55 15.57 2.70
N MET A 127 7.62 14.91 2.25
CA MET A 127 8.83 15.58 1.75
C MET A 127 8.57 16.45 0.52
N LYS A 128 7.62 16.06 -0.34
CA LYS A 128 7.19 16.83 -1.51
C LYS A 128 6.13 17.90 -1.18
N GLY A 129 5.75 18.07 0.09
CA GLY A 129 4.67 18.99 0.50
C GLY A 129 3.27 18.52 0.07
N ILE A 130 3.12 17.25 -0.32
CA ILE A 130 1.86 16.67 -0.78
C ILE A 130 1.09 16.21 0.46
N LYS A 131 -0.14 16.74 0.63
CA LYS A 131 -1.07 16.24 1.65
C LYS A 131 -1.68 14.93 1.16
N THR A 132 -1.48 13.87 1.93
CA THR A 132 -2.14 12.57 1.69
C THR A 132 -3.47 12.54 2.42
N GLY A 133 -4.45 11.86 1.85
CA GLY A 133 -5.63 11.44 2.60
C GLY A 133 -5.38 10.17 3.37
N ASP A 134 -6.02 10.04 4.54
CA ASP A 134 -6.14 8.78 5.24
C ASP A 134 -7.44 8.10 4.82
N TYR A 135 -7.33 7.07 3.98
CA TYR A 135 -8.30 5.99 4.09
C TYR A 135 -8.00 5.28 5.40
N ASN A 136 -9.01 5.09 6.25
CA ASN A 136 -8.86 4.36 7.50
C ASN A 136 -8.14 3.02 7.22
N GLU A 137 -7.07 2.71 7.95
CA GLU A 137 -6.24 1.52 7.73
C GLU A 137 -7.06 0.22 7.77
N ASN A 138 -8.17 0.25 8.51
CA ASN A 138 -9.14 -0.84 8.56
C ASN A 138 -9.93 -0.98 7.24
N ASP A 139 -10.30 0.11 6.56
CA ASP A 139 -10.94 0.07 5.24
C ASP A 139 -9.95 -0.39 4.16
N VAL A 140 -8.70 0.01 4.29
CA VAL A 140 -7.62 -0.33 3.37
C VAL A 140 -7.37 -1.83 3.38
N THR A 141 -7.32 -2.48 4.54
CA THR A 141 -7.00 -3.92 4.63
C THR A 141 -7.94 -4.79 3.80
N LEU A 142 -9.24 -4.43 3.74
CA LEU A 142 -10.26 -5.05 2.88
C LEU A 142 -10.19 -4.59 1.40
N LEU A 143 -9.86 -3.33 1.14
CA LEU A 143 -9.89 -2.75 -0.21
C LEU A 143 -8.62 -3.00 -1.04
N THR A 144 -7.45 -3.08 -0.41
CA THR A 144 -6.20 -3.43 -1.09
C THR A 144 -6.24 -4.88 -1.58
N ALA A 145 -6.93 -5.76 -0.85
CA ALA A 145 -7.16 -7.14 -1.27
C ALA A 145 -8.05 -7.25 -2.51
N ALA A 146 -8.81 -6.19 -2.84
CA ALA A 146 -9.92 -6.31 -3.77
C ALA A 146 -9.81 -5.51 -5.07
N GLY A 147 -8.71 -4.80 -5.34
CA GLY A 147 -8.55 -4.08 -6.62
C GLY A 147 -9.56 -2.94 -6.85
N HIS A 148 -10.34 -2.54 -5.83
CA HIS A 148 -11.47 -1.61 -5.97
C HIS A 148 -11.14 -0.17 -5.58
N LEU A 149 -9.89 0.19 -5.28
CA LEU A 149 -9.57 1.56 -4.83
C LEU A 149 -9.93 2.62 -5.87
N LYS A 150 -9.64 2.37 -7.15
CA LYS A 150 -10.03 3.27 -8.25
C LYS A 150 -11.55 3.35 -8.41
N SER A 151 -12.21 2.19 -8.45
CA SER A 151 -13.68 2.11 -8.60
C SER A 151 -14.40 2.79 -7.43
N LYS A 152 -13.96 2.56 -6.19
CA LYS A 152 -14.49 3.20 -4.98
C LYS A 152 -14.26 4.70 -5.01
N TYR A 153 -13.09 5.16 -5.44
CA TYR A 153 -12.85 6.59 -5.64
C TYR A 153 -13.86 7.19 -6.62
N THR A 154 -14.09 6.56 -7.78
CA THR A 154 -15.07 7.04 -8.77
C THR A 154 -16.49 7.08 -8.19
N THR A 155 -16.90 6.03 -7.46
CA THR A 155 -18.21 6.00 -6.81
C THR A 155 -18.36 7.08 -5.74
N LEU A 156 -17.36 7.24 -4.86
CA LEU A 156 -17.36 8.26 -3.83
C LEU A 156 -17.32 9.66 -4.43
N LEU A 157 -16.61 9.86 -5.55
CA LEU A 157 -16.52 11.16 -6.21
C LEU A 157 -17.87 11.54 -6.81
N ALA A 158 -18.51 10.62 -7.53
CA ALA A 158 -19.85 10.83 -8.07
C ALA A 158 -20.87 11.12 -6.96
N GLN A 159 -20.82 10.39 -5.85
CA GLN A 159 -21.69 10.63 -4.68
C GLN A 159 -21.41 12.00 -4.05
N TRP A 160 -20.14 12.38 -3.91
CA TRP A 160 -19.75 13.67 -3.36
C TRP A 160 -20.24 14.83 -4.24
N GLU A 161 -20.05 14.72 -5.55
CA GLU A 161 -20.53 15.72 -6.54
C GLU A 161 -22.05 15.89 -6.50
N GLN A 162 -22.81 14.80 -6.28
CA GLN A 162 -24.25 14.84 -6.14
C GLN A 162 -24.73 15.47 -4.83
N THR A 163 -24.00 15.23 -3.73
CA THR A 163 -24.41 15.64 -2.37
C THR A 163 -23.88 17.01 -1.95
N HIS A 164 -22.87 17.54 -2.66
CA HIS A 164 -22.23 18.82 -2.32
C HIS A 164 -22.14 19.79 -3.52
N PRO A 165 -23.25 20.07 -4.24
CA PRO A 165 -23.24 20.97 -5.41
C PRO A 165 -22.78 22.41 -5.07
N HIS A 166 -22.86 22.81 -3.79
CA HIS A 166 -22.45 24.13 -3.28
C HIS A 166 -21.48 24.06 -2.08
N GLN A 167 -20.54 23.10 -2.13
CA GLN A 167 -19.33 22.96 -1.28
C GLN A 167 -19.47 23.14 0.24
N GLN A 168 -19.55 22.01 0.95
CA GLN A 168 -18.93 21.84 2.28
C GLN A 168 -18.32 20.44 2.39
N GLY A 169 -17.00 20.32 2.25
CA GLY A 169 -16.26 19.05 2.43
C GLY A 169 -15.11 18.89 1.43
N SER A 170 -14.14 18.04 1.76
CA SER A 170 -13.09 17.65 0.80
C SER A 170 -13.57 16.49 -0.07
N PRO A 171 -13.28 16.50 -1.38
CA PRO A 171 -13.57 15.36 -2.24
C PRO A 171 -12.78 14.11 -1.77
N PRO A 172 -13.20 12.90 -2.19
CA PRO A 172 -12.40 11.71 -1.95
C PRO A 172 -10.99 11.86 -2.52
N VAL A 173 -10.04 11.15 -1.91
CA VAL A 173 -8.62 11.31 -2.23
C VAL A 173 -8.28 10.55 -3.51
N ARG A 174 -7.75 11.27 -4.50
CA ARG A 174 -7.33 10.68 -5.77
C ARG A 174 -6.34 9.52 -5.53
N PRO A 175 -6.40 8.42 -6.30
CA PRO A 175 -5.52 7.28 -6.05
C PRO A 175 -4.01 7.60 -6.11
N SER A 176 -3.57 8.56 -6.92
CA SER A 176 -2.19 9.07 -6.95
C SER A 176 -1.75 9.83 -5.69
N LEU A 177 -2.68 10.19 -4.80
CA LEU A 177 -2.43 10.81 -3.50
C LEU A 177 -2.70 9.83 -2.33
N ASN A 178 -2.97 8.57 -2.65
CA ASN A 178 -3.25 7.52 -1.69
C ASN A 178 -2.10 6.51 -1.64
N PRO A 179 -1.31 6.45 -0.56
CA PRO A 179 -0.22 5.49 -0.37
C PRO A 179 -0.62 4.03 -0.63
N GLU A 180 -1.85 3.67 -0.32
CA GLU A 180 -2.32 2.29 -0.41
C GLU A 180 -2.55 1.84 -1.84
N SER A 181 -2.86 2.76 -2.76
CA SER A 181 -2.92 2.46 -4.20
C SER A 181 -1.56 2.00 -4.73
N TYR A 182 -0.48 2.63 -4.24
CA TYR A 182 0.89 2.28 -4.61
C TYR A 182 1.27 0.92 -4.03
N VAL A 183 1.00 0.69 -2.75
CA VAL A 183 1.25 -0.60 -2.10
C VAL A 183 0.53 -1.73 -2.86
N ALA A 184 -0.76 -1.56 -3.14
CA ALA A 184 -1.56 -2.56 -3.84
C ALA A 184 -0.98 -2.89 -5.23
N SER A 185 -0.73 -1.85 -6.03
CA SER A 185 -0.18 -1.98 -7.38
C SER A 185 1.19 -2.65 -7.39
N ILE A 186 2.10 -2.23 -6.50
CA ILE A 186 3.46 -2.77 -6.40
C ILE A 186 3.45 -4.25 -5.98
N VAL A 187 2.65 -4.60 -4.96
CA VAL A 187 2.54 -5.97 -4.46
C VAL A 187 1.94 -6.88 -5.53
N GLU A 188 0.84 -6.46 -6.15
CA GLU A 188 0.19 -7.25 -7.18
C GLU A 188 1.11 -7.48 -8.40
N PHE A 189 1.81 -6.45 -8.86
CA PHE A 189 2.77 -6.59 -9.95
C PHE A 189 3.89 -7.56 -9.60
N PHE A 190 4.41 -7.47 -8.38
CA PHE A 190 5.44 -8.39 -7.90
C PHE A 190 4.98 -9.84 -7.95
N PHE A 191 3.77 -10.15 -7.49
CA PHE A 191 3.22 -11.50 -7.59
C PHE A 191 2.91 -11.92 -9.03
N THR A 192 2.36 -11.03 -9.85
CA THR A 192 2.14 -11.30 -11.27
C THR A 192 3.45 -11.72 -11.96
N ARG A 193 4.56 -11.08 -11.61
CA ARG A 193 5.89 -11.39 -12.13
C ARG A 193 6.48 -12.69 -11.58
N LYS A 194 6.30 -12.97 -10.28
CA LYS A 194 6.90 -14.16 -9.64
C LYS A 194 6.09 -15.43 -9.86
N CYS A 195 4.76 -15.33 -9.93
CA CYS A 195 3.85 -16.46 -10.06
C CYS A 195 3.29 -16.65 -11.47
N GLY A 196 3.41 -15.65 -12.35
CA GLY A 196 2.90 -15.73 -13.71
C GLY A 196 1.40 -16.05 -13.73
N LYS A 197 1.04 -17.10 -14.47
CA LYS A 197 -0.36 -17.58 -14.61
C LYS A 197 -0.97 -18.16 -13.33
N ASP A 198 -0.13 -18.51 -12.34
CA ASP A 198 -0.59 -19.13 -11.09
C ASP A 198 -1.08 -18.07 -10.08
N PHE A 199 -1.02 -16.78 -10.44
CA PHE A 199 -1.58 -15.69 -9.64
C PHE A 199 -2.80 -15.08 -10.33
N ASP A 200 -3.99 -15.35 -9.78
CA ASP A 200 -5.21 -14.61 -10.11
C ASP A 200 -5.59 -13.65 -8.98
N PRO A 201 -5.38 -12.33 -9.15
CA PRO A 201 -5.78 -11.36 -8.16
C PRO A 201 -7.30 -11.27 -7.95
N GLN A 202 -8.12 -11.81 -8.85
CA GLN A 202 -9.58 -11.87 -8.68
C GLN A 202 -10.03 -12.96 -7.69
N GLU A 203 -9.27 -14.03 -7.51
CA GLU A 203 -9.61 -15.08 -6.52
C GLU A 203 -9.60 -14.52 -5.09
N ILE A 204 -8.78 -13.51 -4.85
CA ILE A 204 -8.64 -12.85 -3.56
C ILE A 204 -9.93 -12.11 -3.21
N ILE A 205 -10.50 -11.40 -4.18
CA ILE A 205 -11.81 -10.75 -4.07
C ILE A 205 -12.87 -11.80 -3.72
N ARG A 206 -12.95 -12.88 -4.49
CA ARG A 206 -13.96 -13.94 -4.31
C ARG A 206 -13.86 -14.64 -2.95
N SER A 207 -12.66 -14.74 -2.38
CA SER A 207 -12.46 -15.35 -1.06
C SER A 207 -12.91 -14.43 0.09
N SER A 208 -12.77 -13.11 -0.06
CA SER A 208 -13.20 -12.14 0.95
C SER A 208 -14.73 -11.98 1.05
N THR A 209 -15.45 -12.16 -0.06
CA THR A 209 -16.92 -12.02 -0.08
C THR A 209 -17.66 -13.24 0.46
N LYS A 210 -17.02 -14.41 0.52
CA LYS A 210 -17.61 -15.64 1.09
C LYS A 210 -17.50 -15.74 2.61
N SER A 211 -16.72 -14.84 3.23
CA SER A 211 -16.41 -14.88 4.67
C SER A 211 -17.23 -13.86 5.49
N SER A 212 -18.16 -13.16 4.84
CA SER A 212 -19.02 -12.10 5.37
C SER A 212 -20.48 -12.51 5.26
#